data_AF-A0A136JIS0-F1
#
_entry.id   AF-A0A136JIS0-F1
#
_cell.length_a   1.000
_cell.length_b   1.000
_cell.length_c   1.000
_cell.angle_alpha   90.00
_cell.angle_beta   90.00
_cell.angle_gamma   90.00
#
_symmetry.space_group_name_H-M   'P 1'
#
loop_
_entity.id
_entity.type
_entity.pdbx_description
1 polymer ?
#
loop_
_entity_poly.entity_id
_entity_poly.type
_entity_poly.pdbx_seq_one_letter_code
_entity_poly.pdbx_strand_id
1 'polypeptide(L)'
;MRSSVANSFTALLALGSSAVVEGASGRLNKRADVVTVTQTVSAASSSPTAWQWDAGAVRDIPIHPSCNATERAQLQRGFADAIKYAQHAKDHIMRFGNSSDQYVRYFGNAPTAEAAGWYDKIVNGDKKGLWFRCDDVDGNCSQDGWAGHWRGSNATMETVICPLSYTTRKPIEALCAFGYDIANGKLNTQFGIDLIHRLFHVPTVGEGVAEHYADTYAECLELAKTKPAEAVRNTHSLQYFALDVYAYDIALPGEGCTGKLKAQSSAGAPAAPAPTSAAATSTKAGAATQTSAAPAECHTHSDGVVHCV
;
A
#
# COMPACT_ATOMS: atom_id res chain seq x y z
N MET A 1 26.58 -33.32 -1.05
CA MET A 1 26.04 -33.92 0.18
C MET A 1 24.56 -33.59 0.24
N ARG A 2 23.69 -34.55 -0.09
CA ARG A 2 22.23 -34.44 -0.04
C ARG A 2 21.75 -35.52 0.91
N SER A 3 20.85 -35.19 1.83
CA SER A 3 20.04 -36.19 2.53
C SER A 3 18.65 -35.61 2.71
N SER A 4 17.70 -36.34 2.12
CA SER A 4 16.26 -36.16 2.16
C SER A 4 15.73 -37.32 2.99
N VAL A 5 14.78 -37.08 3.90
CA VAL A 5 14.08 -38.15 4.62
C VAL A 5 12.59 -37.85 4.52
N ALA A 6 11.86 -38.75 3.85
CA ALA A 6 10.41 -38.81 3.80
C ALA A 6 9.96 -40.04 4.59
N ASN A 7 9.03 -39.86 5.53
CA ASN A 7 8.41 -40.95 6.29
C ASN A 7 7.08 -41.35 5.63
N SER A 8 6.97 -42.62 5.26
CA SER A 8 5.71 -43.28 4.87
C SER A 8 5.26 -44.22 6.00
N PHE A 9 3.99 -44.15 6.38
CA PHE A 9 3.36 -45.11 7.29
C PHE A 9 2.39 -46.01 6.51
N THR A 10 2.63 -47.32 6.58
CA THR A 10 1.81 -48.41 6.04
C THR A 10 1.08 -49.07 7.21
N ALA A 11 -0.23 -49.34 7.08
CA ALA A 11 -0.99 -50.13 8.05
C ALA A 11 -1.70 -51.32 7.37
N LEU A 12 -1.60 -52.47 8.03
CA LEU A 12 -1.94 -53.83 7.63
C LEU A 12 -3.43 -54.08 7.33
N LEU A 13 -3.69 -54.93 6.32
CA LEU A 13 -4.93 -55.69 6.15
C LEU A 13 -4.93 -56.97 7.01
N ALA A 14 -6.06 -57.30 7.63
CA ALA A 14 -6.34 -58.61 8.23
C ALA A 14 -7.45 -59.34 7.46
N LEU A 15 -7.15 -60.57 7.04
CA LEU A 15 -8.06 -61.52 6.40
C LEU A 15 -8.77 -62.37 7.47
N GLY A 16 -10.09 -62.55 7.33
CA GLY A 16 -10.87 -63.49 8.12
C GLY A 16 -11.78 -64.32 7.22
N SER A 17 -11.46 -65.60 7.07
CA SER A 17 -12.24 -66.60 6.34
C SER A 17 -13.29 -67.25 7.25
N SER A 18 -14.47 -67.60 6.72
CA SER A 18 -15.38 -68.56 7.37
C SER A 18 -16.12 -69.41 6.34
N ALA A 19 -16.19 -70.70 6.66
CA ALA A 19 -16.67 -71.79 5.82
C ALA A 19 -18.20 -71.83 5.71
N VAL A 20 -18.68 -72.36 4.58
CA VAL A 20 -20.09 -72.65 4.32
C VAL A 20 -20.35 -74.12 4.66
N VAL A 21 -21.37 -74.40 5.47
CA VAL A 21 -21.91 -75.75 5.67
C VAL A 21 -23.37 -75.74 5.23
N GLU A 22 -23.67 -76.62 4.29
CA GLU A 22 -24.98 -76.82 3.68
C GLU A 22 -25.67 -77.99 4.38
N GLY A 23 -26.90 -77.78 4.85
CA GLY A 23 -27.68 -78.79 5.56
C GLY A 23 -29.17 -78.54 5.36
N ALA A 24 -29.83 -79.47 4.65
CA ALA A 24 -31.25 -79.43 4.32
C ALA A 24 -32.11 -80.15 5.35
N SER A 25 -33.39 -79.73 5.37
CA SER A 25 -34.60 -80.43 5.85
C SER A 25 -35.09 -80.16 7.27
N GLY A 26 -36.35 -79.70 7.34
CA GLY A 26 -37.18 -79.69 8.55
C GLY A 26 -37.98 -78.41 8.73
N ARG A 27 -39.00 -78.16 7.91
CA ARG A 27 -39.99 -77.09 8.16
C ARG A 27 -40.88 -77.49 9.35
N LEU A 28 -40.45 -77.13 10.55
CA LEU A 28 -41.31 -77.02 11.73
C LEU A 28 -41.72 -75.56 11.87
N ASN A 29 -43.03 -75.28 11.80
CA ASN A 29 -43.60 -73.96 12.05
C ASN A 29 -43.35 -73.56 13.52
N LYS A 30 -42.21 -72.92 13.79
CA LYS A 30 -42.01 -72.12 15.01
C LYS A 30 -42.79 -70.82 14.81
N ARG A 31 -43.68 -70.49 15.74
CA ARG A 31 -44.21 -69.12 15.89
C ARG A 31 -43.01 -68.18 15.96
N ALA A 32 -42.84 -67.35 14.93
CA ALA A 32 -41.89 -66.26 14.98
C ALA A 32 -42.51 -65.19 15.89
N ASP A 33 -41.99 -65.05 17.11
CA ASP A 33 -42.21 -63.84 17.88
C ASP A 33 -41.57 -62.70 17.11
N VAL A 34 -42.41 -61.86 16.51
CA VAL A 34 -41.97 -60.65 15.80
C VAL A 34 -41.53 -59.66 16.87
N VAL A 35 -40.23 -59.63 17.14
CA VAL A 35 -39.62 -58.58 17.96
C VAL A 35 -39.46 -57.35 17.07
N THR A 36 -40.38 -56.40 17.18
CA THR A 36 -40.25 -55.08 16.55
C THR A 36 -39.15 -54.30 17.27
N VAL A 37 -37.96 -54.21 16.66
CA VAL A 37 -36.91 -53.30 17.13
C VAL A 37 -37.20 -51.92 16.57
N THR A 38 -37.76 -51.04 17.41
CA THR A 38 -37.85 -49.61 17.10
C THR A 38 -36.44 -49.02 17.17
N GLN A 39 -35.78 -48.88 16.02
CA GLN A 39 -34.53 -48.13 15.93
C GLN A 39 -34.88 -46.65 15.85
N THR A 40 -34.68 -45.92 16.95
CA THR A 40 -34.82 -44.47 16.97
C THR A 40 -33.69 -43.87 16.14
N VAL A 41 -33.97 -43.49 14.90
CA VAL A 41 -33.06 -42.68 14.10
C VAL A 41 -33.14 -41.28 14.70
N SER A 42 -32.22 -40.96 15.61
CA SER A 42 -32.07 -39.58 16.08
C SER A 42 -31.82 -38.73 14.85
N ALA A 43 -32.81 -37.91 14.47
CA ALA A 43 -32.63 -36.90 13.45
C ALA A 43 -31.35 -36.15 13.78
N ALA A 44 -30.40 -36.08 12.83
CA ALA A 44 -29.18 -35.34 13.01
C ALA A 44 -29.57 -33.93 13.46
N SER A 45 -29.33 -33.64 14.74
CA SER A 45 -29.56 -32.32 15.30
C SER A 45 -28.76 -31.36 14.43
N SER A 46 -29.42 -30.42 13.78
CA SER A 46 -28.78 -29.35 13.03
C SER A 46 -27.86 -28.61 13.99
N SER A 47 -26.57 -28.96 14.00
CA SER A 47 -25.58 -28.25 14.77
C SER A 47 -25.64 -26.79 14.35
N PRO A 48 -25.67 -25.83 15.29
CA PRO A 48 -25.65 -24.42 14.93
C PRO A 48 -24.40 -24.16 14.10
N THR A 49 -24.58 -23.56 12.91
CA THR A 49 -23.46 -23.17 12.06
C THR A 49 -22.56 -22.23 12.88
N ALA A 50 -21.30 -22.62 13.06
CA ALA A 50 -20.35 -21.79 13.80
C ALA A 50 -20.25 -20.41 13.15
N TRP A 51 -20.22 -19.35 13.96
CA TRP A 51 -20.02 -17.99 13.48
C TRP A 51 -18.67 -17.85 12.78
N GLN A 52 -18.69 -17.51 11.49
CA GLN A 52 -17.50 -17.23 10.69
C GLN A 52 -17.28 -15.73 10.63
N TRP A 53 -16.42 -15.20 11.51
CA TRP A 53 -16.20 -13.76 11.67
C TRP A 53 -15.63 -13.09 10.40
N ASP A 54 -14.97 -13.85 9.53
CA ASP A 54 -14.31 -13.39 8.31
C ASP A 54 -15.03 -13.84 7.04
N ALA A 55 -16.26 -14.35 7.15
CA ALA A 55 -17.04 -14.79 5.99
C ALA A 55 -17.17 -13.68 4.95
N GLY A 56 -16.60 -13.89 3.77
CA GLY A 56 -16.65 -12.96 2.64
C GLY A 56 -15.62 -11.81 2.70
N ALA A 57 -14.67 -11.85 3.63
CA ALA A 57 -13.52 -10.95 3.62
C ALA A 57 -12.60 -11.26 2.44
N VAL A 58 -12.03 -10.22 1.82
CA VAL A 58 -11.08 -10.33 0.71
C VAL A 58 -9.72 -9.86 1.20
N ARG A 59 -8.71 -10.71 1.09
CA ARG A 59 -7.34 -10.39 1.55
C ARG A 59 -6.49 -9.76 0.46
N ASP A 60 -6.63 -10.26 -0.77
CA ASP A 60 -5.89 -9.76 -1.91
C ASP A 60 -6.48 -8.45 -2.44
N ILE A 61 -5.62 -7.58 -2.97
CA ILE A 61 -6.04 -6.34 -3.62
C ILE A 61 -6.67 -6.68 -4.99
N PRO A 62 -7.97 -6.43 -5.22
CA PRO A 62 -8.62 -6.85 -6.46
C PRO A 62 -8.19 -5.99 -7.67
N ILE A 63 -7.96 -6.68 -8.80
CA ILE A 63 -7.63 -6.05 -10.09
C ILE A 63 -8.80 -6.25 -11.06
N HIS A 64 -9.37 -5.14 -11.52
CA HIS A 64 -10.52 -5.09 -12.40
C HIS A 64 -10.25 -5.81 -13.74
N PRO A 65 -11.26 -6.44 -14.38
CA PRO A 65 -11.09 -7.13 -15.66
C PRO A 65 -10.66 -6.25 -16.83
N SER A 66 -10.70 -4.92 -16.70
CA SER A 66 -10.18 -4.01 -17.72
C SER A 66 -8.66 -4.08 -17.89
N CYS A 67 -7.95 -4.65 -16.92
CA CYS A 67 -6.52 -4.87 -17.01
C CYS A 67 -6.18 -6.12 -17.82
N ASN A 68 -5.36 -5.96 -18.85
CA ASN A 68 -4.83 -7.08 -19.63
C ASN A 68 -3.83 -7.92 -18.80
N ALA A 69 -3.35 -9.04 -19.36
CA ALA A 69 -2.47 -9.96 -18.66
C ALA A 69 -1.15 -9.32 -18.18
N THR A 70 -0.57 -8.42 -18.98
CA THR A 70 0.70 -7.75 -18.67
C THR A 70 0.54 -6.68 -17.60
N GLU A 71 -0.53 -5.88 -17.68
CA GLU A 71 -0.89 -4.89 -16.66
C GLU A 71 -1.18 -5.57 -15.33
N ARG A 72 -1.94 -6.67 -15.35
CA ARG A 72 -2.23 -7.49 -14.18
C ARG A 72 -0.96 -8.02 -13.54
N ALA A 73 -0.02 -8.56 -14.31
CA ALA A 73 1.24 -9.07 -13.77
C ALA A 73 2.08 -7.96 -13.10
N GLN A 74 2.12 -6.77 -13.70
CA GLN A 74 2.82 -5.61 -13.12
C GLN A 74 2.14 -5.12 -11.84
N LEU A 75 0.80 -5.03 -11.82
CA LEU A 75 0.05 -4.66 -10.64
C LEU A 75 0.20 -5.68 -9.51
N GLN A 76 0.14 -6.97 -9.81
CA GLN A 76 0.38 -8.02 -8.80
C GLN A 76 1.75 -7.90 -8.16
N ARG A 77 2.80 -7.63 -8.96
CA ARG A 77 4.13 -7.33 -8.43
C ARG A 77 4.13 -6.05 -7.59
N GLY A 78 3.53 -4.98 -8.09
CA GLY A 78 3.43 -3.71 -7.39
C GLY A 78 2.71 -3.84 -6.04
N PHE A 79 1.63 -4.61 -5.97
CA PHE A 79 0.92 -4.89 -4.72
C PHE A 79 1.73 -5.74 -3.77
N ALA A 80 2.45 -6.76 -4.26
CA ALA A 80 3.37 -7.52 -3.43
C ALA A 80 4.45 -6.61 -2.81
N ASP A 81 4.97 -5.65 -3.58
CA ASP A 81 5.94 -4.67 -3.10
C ASP A 81 5.31 -3.67 -2.11
N ALA A 82 4.09 -3.19 -2.38
CA ALA A 82 3.32 -2.34 -1.46
C ALA A 82 3.12 -3.02 -0.10
N ILE A 83 2.77 -4.31 -0.11
CA ILE A 83 2.61 -5.10 1.11
C ILE A 83 3.95 -5.26 1.84
N LYS A 84 5.07 -5.50 1.15
CA LYS A 84 6.40 -5.55 1.78
C LYS A 84 6.76 -4.22 2.45
N TYR A 85 6.59 -3.09 1.76
CA TYR A 85 6.86 -1.77 2.31
C TYR A 85 5.98 -1.48 3.54
N ALA A 86 4.67 -1.70 3.43
CA ALA A 86 3.74 -1.46 4.54
C ALA A 86 4.01 -2.38 5.73
N GLN A 87 4.22 -3.67 5.48
CA GLN A 87 4.52 -4.63 6.55
C GLN A 87 5.82 -4.26 7.27
N HIS A 88 6.87 -3.90 6.53
CA HIS A 88 8.14 -3.49 7.14
C HIS A 88 8.02 -2.17 7.90
N ALA A 89 7.29 -1.19 7.36
CA ALA A 89 7.01 0.07 8.05
C ALA A 89 6.30 -0.18 9.39
N LYS A 90 5.25 -1.01 9.40
CA LYS A 90 4.57 -1.44 10.63
C LYS A 90 5.55 -2.11 11.59
N ASP A 91 6.33 -3.09 11.13
CA ASP A 91 7.26 -3.83 12.00
C ASP A 91 8.34 -2.93 12.60
N HIS A 92 8.85 -1.96 11.83
CA HIS A 92 9.79 -0.95 12.32
C HIS A 92 9.15 -0.11 13.45
N ILE A 93 7.91 0.36 13.26
CA ILE A 93 7.16 1.10 14.29
C ILE A 93 6.94 0.24 15.53
N MET A 94 6.55 -1.03 15.37
CA MET A 94 6.28 -1.93 16.49
C MET A 94 7.55 -2.30 17.27
N ARG A 95 8.70 -2.31 16.60
CA ARG A 95 10.00 -2.62 17.21
C ARG A 95 10.63 -1.43 17.92
N PHE A 96 10.63 -0.26 17.29
CA PHE A 96 11.39 0.90 17.75
C PHE A 96 10.51 2.04 18.25
N GLY A 97 9.26 2.09 17.82
CA GLY A 97 8.33 3.17 18.15
C GLY A 97 8.95 4.55 17.88
N ASN A 98 8.77 5.46 18.82
CA ASN A 98 9.29 6.82 18.75
C ASN A 98 10.77 6.96 19.17
N SER A 99 11.47 5.86 19.46
CA SER A 99 12.92 5.89 19.64
C SER A 99 13.67 5.79 18.30
N SER A 100 12.95 5.62 17.18
CA SER A 100 13.51 5.62 15.83
C SER A 100 13.68 7.05 15.31
N ASP A 101 14.89 7.38 14.84
CA ASP A 101 15.16 8.66 14.18
C ASP A 101 14.32 8.82 12.91
N GLN A 102 14.07 7.74 12.17
CA GLN A 102 13.19 7.73 11.00
C GLN A 102 11.74 8.01 11.41
N TYR A 103 11.25 7.44 12.52
CA TYR A 103 9.91 7.72 13.00
C TYR A 103 9.75 9.20 13.37
N VAL A 104 10.67 9.72 14.19
CA VAL A 104 10.66 11.12 14.62
C VAL A 104 10.81 12.07 13.43
N ARG A 105 11.59 11.70 12.41
CA ARG A 105 11.77 12.50 11.19
C ARG A 105 10.46 12.76 10.44
N TYR A 106 9.61 11.75 10.28
CA TYR A 106 8.39 11.87 9.46
C TYR A 106 7.11 12.10 10.27
N PHE A 107 7.12 11.79 11.57
CA PHE A 107 5.94 11.87 12.43
C PHE A 107 6.15 12.65 13.73
N GLY A 108 7.37 13.15 13.99
CA GLY A 108 7.66 13.94 15.18
C GLY A 108 7.46 13.16 16.46
N ASN A 109 6.75 13.76 17.42
CA ASN A 109 6.42 13.15 18.70
C ASN A 109 5.06 12.43 18.72
N ALA A 110 4.44 12.22 17.55
CA ALA A 110 3.11 11.62 17.48
C ALA A 110 3.08 10.21 18.09
N PRO A 111 1.94 9.77 18.65
CA PRO A 111 1.76 8.38 19.04
C PRO A 111 1.87 7.42 17.84
N THR A 112 2.49 6.26 18.08
CA THR A 112 2.86 5.29 17.04
C THR A 112 1.70 4.45 16.50
N ALA A 113 0.66 4.26 17.31
CA ALA A 113 -0.44 3.35 17.01
C ALA A 113 -1.19 3.71 15.73
N GLU A 114 -1.39 5.01 15.47
CA GLU A 114 -2.14 5.47 14.30
C GLU A 114 -1.37 5.19 13.00
N ALA A 115 -0.10 5.59 12.93
CA ALA A 115 0.76 5.30 11.78
C ALA A 115 0.90 3.79 11.54
N ALA A 116 1.11 2.98 12.59
CA ALA A 116 1.15 1.53 12.48
C ALA A 116 -0.17 0.94 11.97
N GLY A 117 -1.31 1.48 12.43
CA GLY A 117 -2.65 1.06 12.02
C GLY A 117 -2.92 1.30 10.53
N TRP A 118 -2.44 2.41 9.97
CA TRP A 118 -2.57 2.69 8.53
C TRP A 118 -1.88 1.62 7.68
N TYR A 119 -0.65 1.24 8.05
CA TYR A 119 0.05 0.16 7.37
C TYR A 119 -0.60 -1.20 7.61
N ASP A 120 -1.13 -1.46 8.82
CA ASP A 120 -1.81 -2.73 9.11
C ASP A 120 -3.11 -2.89 8.32
N LYS A 121 -3.85 -1.80 8.07
CA LYS A 121 -5.01 -1.83 7.15
C LYS A 121 -4.61 -2.22 5.73
N ILE A 122 -3.45 -1.78 5.25
CA ILE A 122 -2.92 -2.21 3.95
C ILE A 122 -2.58 -3.70 3.96
N VAL A 123 -1.86 -4.18 4.98
CA VAL A 123 -1.43 -5.59 5.03
C VAL A 123 -2.59 -6.55 5.30
N ASN A 124 -3.39 -6.27 6.33
CA ASN A 124 -4.30 -7.23 6.94
C ASN A 124 -5.78 -6.87 6.81
N GLY A 125 -6.10 -5.61 6.48
CA GLY A 125 -7.48 -5.14 6.35
C GLY A 125 -8.26 -5.81 5.21
N ASP A 126 -9.59 -5.86 5.33
CA ASP A 126 -10.48 -6.35 4.28
C ASP A 126 -10.43 -5.43 3.05
N LYS A 127 -10.13 -6.01 1.89
CA LYS A 127 -10.05 -5.34 0.58
C LYS A 127 -11.33 -5.49 -0.24
N LYS A 128 -12.40 -6.00 0.36
CA LYS A 128 -13.69 -6.17 -0.31
C LYS A 128 -14.18 -4.84 -0.87
N GLY A 129 -14.62 -4.88 -2.13
CA GLY A 129 -15.18 -3.73 -2.83
C GLY A 129 -14.15 -2.78 -3.45
N LEU A 130 -12.87 -2.90 -3.08
CA LEU A 130 -11.78 -2.12 -3.68
C LEU A 130 -11.46 -2.63 -5.09
N TRP A 131 -11.23 -1.72 -6.05
CA TRP A 131 -10.74 -2.09 -7.38
C TRP A 131 -9.62 -1.18 -7.90
N PHE A 132 -8.60 -1.81 -8.47
CA PHE A 132 -7.66 -1.15 -9.37
C PHE A 132 -7.97 -1.51 -10.82
N ARG A 133 -8.16 -0.51 -11.67
CA ARG A 133 -8.59 -0.67 -13.06
C ARG A 133 -7.62 -0.01 -14.04
N CYS A 134 -7.60 -0.48 -15.28
CA CYS A 134 -6.61 -0.07 -16.30
C CYS A 134 -7.24 0.65 -17.50
N ASP A 135 -8.56 0.73 -17.55
CA ASP A 135 -9.29 1.54 -18.52
C ASP A 135 -9.45 2.98 -18.03
N ASP A 136 -9.34 3.94 -18.95
CA ASP A 136 -9.52 5.36 -18.67
C ASP A 136 -11.00 5.74 -18.63
N VAL A 137 -11.72 5.19 -17.66
CA VAL A 137 -13.18 5.34 -17.53
C VAL A 137 -13.61 6.79 -17.30
N ASP A 138 -12.72 7.63 -16.75
CA ASP A 138 -12.99 9.04 -16.46
C ASP A 138 -12.33 9.99 -17.50
N GLY A 139 -11.56 9.49 -18.46
CA GLY A 139 -10.89 10.30 -19.49
C GLY A 139 -9.71 11.14 -19.00
N ASN A 140 -9.13 10.79 -17.85
CA ASN A 140 -8.08 11.58 -17.18
C ASN A 140 -6.65 11.09 -17.49
N CYS A 141 -6.49 9.93 -18.12
CA CYS A 141 -5.15 9.40 -18.40
C CYS A 141 -4.38 10.14 -19.49
N SER A 142 -5.03 11.07 -20.21
CA SER A 142 -4.37 11.97 -21.15
C SER A 142 -3.75 13.21 -20.52
N GLN A 143 -3.95 13.43 -19.21
CA GLN A 143 -3.36 14.56 -18.50
C GLN A 143 -1.84 14.36 -18.32
N ASP A 144 -1.07 15.41 -18.55
CA ASP A 144 0.40 15.31 -18.51
C ASP A 144 0.89 14.95 -17.10
N GLY A 145 1.79 13.96 -17.02
CA GLY A 145 2.31 13.42 -15.77
C GLY A 145 1.33 12.54 -14.97
N TRP A 146 0.07 12.38 -15.38
CA TRP A 146 -0.88 11.54 -14.67
C TRP A 146 -0.60 10.06 -14.92
N ALA A 147 -0.17 9.37 -13.87
CA ALA A 147 0.02 7.92 -13.90
C ALA A 147 -1.22 7.15 -13.40
N GLY A 148 -2.29 7.85 -13.07
CA GLY A 148 -3.54 7.32 -12.56
C GLY A 148 -4.12 8.21 -11.46
N HIS A 149 -5.34 7.91 -11.05
CA HIS A 149 -6.10 8.72 -10.12
C HIS A 149 -7.10 7.88 -9.32
N TRP A 150 -7.39 8.31 -8.09
CA TRP A 150 -8.56 7.84 -7.36
C TRP A 150 -9.82 8.45 -7.98
N ARG A 151 -10.90 7.66 -8.12
CA ARG A 151 -12.10 8.11 -8.84
C ARG A 151 -13.01 9.05 -8.04
N GLY A 152 -12.71 9.28 -6.76
CA GLY A 152 -13.48 10.21 -5.93
C GLY A 152 -14.96 9.85 -5.87
N SER A 153 -15.83 10.85 -6.07
CA SER A 153 -17.29 10.68 -6.06
C SER A 153 -17.83 9.80 -7.19
N ASN A 154 -17.07 9.57 -8.29
CA ASN A 154 -17.51 8.70 -9.39
C ASN A 154 -17.53 7.23 -8.96
N ALA A 155 -16.58 6.81 -8.12
CA ALA A 155 -16.54 5.51 -7.46
C ALA A 155 -15.46 5.50 -6.36
N THR A 156 -15.86 5.74 -5.12
CA THR A 156 -14.94 5.96 -3.98
C THR A 156 -14.05 4.76 -3.66
N MET A 157 -14.41 3.58 -4.11
CA MET A 157 -13.67 2.33 -3.89
C MET A 157 -12.74 1.96 -5.06
N GLU A 158 -12.60 2.83 -6.06
CA GLU A 158 -11.89 2.52 -7.28
C GLU A 158 -10.74 3.49 -7.57
N THR A 159 -9.63 2.93 -8.06
CA THR A 159 -8.49 3.69 -8.56
C THR A 159 -8.17 3.27 -9.99
N VAL A 160 -7.96 4.25 -10.87
CA VAL A 160 -7.48 4.06 -12.25
C VAL A 160 -5.95 4.08 -12.28
N ILE A 161 -5.37 3.13 -12.99
CA ILE A 161 -3.93 3.07 -13.31
C ILE A 161 -3.76 3.41 -14.79
N CYS A 162 -3.11 4.54 -15.06
CA CYS A 162 -2.87 5.00 -16.43
C CYS A 162 -1.60 4.36 -17.04
N PRO A 163 -1.48 4.32 -18.39
CA PRO A 163 -0.33 3.73 -19.07
C PRO A 163 1.04 4.22 -18.59
N LEU A 164 1.14 5.50 -18.18
CA LEU A 164 2.37 6.08 -17.67
C LEU A 164 2.92 5.35 -16.43
N SER A 165 2.07 4.73 -15.61
CA SER A 165 2.53 3.94 -14.45
C SER A 165 3.43 2.78 -14.88
N TYR A 166 3.03 2.06 -15.93
CA TYR A 166 3.72 0.85 -16.39
C TYR A 166 5.06 1.12 -17.07
N THR A 167 5.33 2.36 -17.48
CA THR A 167 6.57 2.73 -18.17
C THR A 167 7.54 3.50 -17.27
N THR A 168 7.02 4.21 -16.26
CA THR A 168 7.83 5.09 -15.40
C THR A 168 8.14 4.51 -14.04
N ARG A 169 7.25 3.67 -13.47
CA ARG A 169 7.43 3.19 -12.10
C ARG A 169 8.37 2.00 -12.07
N LYS A 170 9.16 1.91 -11.01
CA LYS A 170 10.19 0.90 -10.80
C LYS A 170 9.76 -0.09 -9.72
N PRO A 171 10.18 -1.36 -9.82
CA PRO A 171 9.91 -2.36 -8.79
C PRO A 171 10.83 -2.14 -7.57
N ILE A 172 10.52 -2.78 -6.44
CA ILE A 172 11.24 -2.60 -5.17
C ILE A 172 12.76 -2.82 -5.26
N GLU A 173 13.23 -3.68 -6.17
CA GLU A 173 14.65 -3.96 -6.36
C GLU A 173 15.44 -2.77 -6.94
N ALA A 174 14.75 -1.74 -7.43
CA ALA A 174 15.35 -0.50 -7.89
C ALA A 174 15.50 0.56 -6.79
N LEU A 175 15.04 0.30 -5.57
CA LEU A 175 15.22 1.23 -4.45
C LEU A 175 16.71 1.45 -4.18
N CYS A 176 17.10 2.72 -3.99
CA CYS A 176 18.50 3.15 -3.81
C CYS A 176 19.44 2.88 -5.00
N ALA A 177 18.91 2.48 -6.16
CA ALA A 177 19.66 2.31 -7.39
C ALA A 177 19.44 3.49 -8.35
N PHE A 178 20.21 3.53 -9.45
CA PHE A 178 20.03 4.48 -10.55
C PHE A 178 20.11 5.97 -10.14
N GLY A 179 20.81 6.27 -9.04
CA GLY A 179 20.93 7.63 -8.51
C GLY A 179 19.67 8.15 -7.82
N TYR A 180 18.70 7.28 -7.52
CA TYR A 180 17.53 7.62 -6.71
C TYR A 180 17.92 7.79 -5.24
N ASP A 181 17.50 8.90 -4.65
CA ASP A 181 17.51 9.13 -3.21
C ASP A 181 16.14 9.66 -2.77
N ILE A 182 15.76 9.42 -1.52
CA ILE A 182 14.41 9.67 -1.02
C ILE A 182 14.11 11.18 -0.92
N ALA A 183 15.07 11.98 -0.48
CA ALA A 183 14.90 13.41 -0.28
C ALA A 183 14.68 14.17 -1.61
N ASN A 184 15.27 13.72 -2.71
CA ASN A 184 15.20 14.40 -4.01
C ASN A 184 14.38 13.65 -5.07
N GLY A 185 14.15 12.36 -4.87
CA GLY A 185 13.40 11.51 -5.80
C GLY A 185 11.89 11.65 -5.65
N LYS A 186 11.14 11.46 -6.74
CA LYS A 186 9.68 11.42 -6.66
C LYS A 186 9.25 10.16 -5.89
N LEU A 187 8.42 10.30 -4.85
CA LEU A 187 7.85 9.18 -4.07
C LEU A 187 7.28 8.08 -4.97
N ASN A 188 6.62 8.54 -6.01
CA ASN A 188 5.89 7.73 -6.95
C ASN A 188 6.83 6.88 -7.85
N THR A 189 8.14 7.14 -7.89
CA THR A 189 9.11 6.33 -8.67
C THR A 189 9.04 4.85 -8.32
N GLN A 190 8.83 4.50 -7.05
CA GLN A 190 8.66 3.11 -6.62
C GLN A 190 7.19 2.70 -6.75
N PHE A 191 6.90 1.67 -7.55
CA PHE A 191 5.52 1.33 -7.88
C PHE A 191 4.71 0.89 -6.66
N GLY A 192 5.29 0.08 -5.76
CA GLY A 192 4.62 -0.30 -4.53
C GLY A 192 4.25 0.89 -3.63
N ILE A 193 5.08 1.93 -3.61
CA ILE A 193 4.84 3.14 -2.81
C ILE A 193 3.76 4.04 -3.43
N ASP A 194 3.70 4.11 -4.77
CA ASP A 194 2.58 4.74 -5.48
C ASP A 194 1.25 4.00 -5.20
N LEU A 195 1.29 2.68 -5.10
CA LEU A 195 0.10 1.90 -4.80
C LEU A 195 -0.33 2.06 -3.34
N ILE A 196 0.61 2.20 -2.38
CA ILE A 196 0.29 2.57 -0.98
C ILE A 196 -0.47 3.91 -0.94
N HIS A 197 0.01 4.92 -1.66
CA HIS A 197 -0.66 6.22 -1.75
C HIS A 197 -2.12 6.09 -2.17
N ARG A 198 -2.34 5.38 -3.28
CA ARG A 198 -3.67 5.15 -3.85
C ARG A 198 -4.58 4.36 -2.93
N LEU A 199 -4.02 3.43 -2.17
CA LEU A 199 -4.77 2.70 -1.15
C LEU A 199 -5.27 3.66 -0.06
N PHE A 200 -4.48 4.63 0.38
CA PHE A 200 -4.95 5.60 1.39
C PHE A 200 -6.12 6.46 0.91
N HIS A 201 -6.20 6.79 -0.37
CA HIS A 201 -7.38 7.46 -0.93
C HIS A 201 -8.67 6.61 -0.89
N VAL A 202 -8.58 5.30 -0.69
CA VAL A 202 -9.76 4.43 -0.58
C VAL A 202 -10.31 4.44 0.86
N PRO A 203 -11.61 4.70 1.08
CA PRO A 203 -12.18 4.86 2.43
C PRO A 203 -12.00 3.66 3.36
N THR A 204 -11.92 2.42 2.85
CA THR A 204 -11.68 1.24 3.71
C THR A 204 -10.27 1.19 4.29
N VAL A 205 -9.34 1.98 3.76
CA VAL A 205 -7.96 2.06 4.23
C VAL A 205 -7.70 3.40 4.91
N GLY A 206 -7.84 4.52 4.20
CA GLY A 206 -7.51 5.85 4.74
C GLY A 206 -8.66 6.57 5.44
N GLU A 207 -9.88 6.01 5.43
CA GLU A 207 -11.04 6.52 6.16
C GLU A 207 -11.40 8.00 5.88
N GLY A 208 -10.91 8.57 4.77
CA GLY A 208 -11.06 9.99 4.45
C GLY A 208 -10.34 10.93 5.41
N VAL A 209 -9.39 10.41 6.21
CA VAL A 209 -8.54 11.19 7.11
C VAL A 209 -7.06 11.04 6.78
N ALA A 210 -6.66 9.94 6.15
CA ALA A 210 -5.32 9.80 5.59
C ALA A 210 -5.25 10.54 4.24
N GLU A 211 -4.90 11.82 4.29
CA GLU A 211 -5.02 12.77 3.18
C GLU A 211 -3.72 13.55 2.93
N HIS A 212 -3.75 14.52 2.03
CA HIS A 212 -2.63 15.41 1.74
C HIS A 212 -2.61 16.61 2.68
N TYR A 213 -1.74 16.57 3.69
CA TYR A 213 -1.45 17.72 4.58
C TYR A 213 -0.14 18.43 4.23
N ALA A 214 0.77 17.73 3.55
CA ALA A 214 2.03 18.24 3.04
C ALA A 214 2.50 17.34 1.89
N ASP A 215 3.03 17.92 0.81
CA ASP A 215 3.33 17.16 -0.40
C ASP A 215 4.83 16.91 -0.60
N THR A 216 5.66 17.94 -0.44
CA THR A 216 7.10 17.79 -0.69
C THR A 216 7.83 17.17 0.50
N TYR A 217 9.03 16.64 0.27
CA TYR A 217 9.89 16.12 1.33
C TYR A 217 10.10 17.15 2.45
N ALA A 218 10.43 18.40 2.10
CA ALA A 218 10.66 19.46 3.06
C ALA A 218 9.41 19.80 3.88
N GLU A 219 8.25 19.89 3.22
CA GLU A 219 6.97 20.15 3.90
C GLU A 219 6.59 18.99 4.83
N CYS A 220 6.81 17.74 4.43
CA CYS A 220 6.55 16.58 5.30
C CYS A 220 7.41 16.61 6.56
N LEU A 221 8.69 16.97 6.44
CA LEU A 221 9.59 17.13 7.60
C LEU A 221 9.17 18.30 8.50
N GLU A 222 8.62 19.37 7.94
CA GLU A 222 8.13 20.50 8.72
C GLU A 222 6.79 20.20 9.39
N LEU A 223 5.90 19.47 8.71
CA LEU A 223 4.64 18.97 9.25
C LEU A 223 4.90 18.07 10.47
N ALA A 224 5.92 17.20 10.40
CA ALA A 224 6.33 16.36 11.52
C ALA A 224 6.70 17.16 12.79
N LYS A 225 7.29 18.35 12.63
CA LYS A 225 7.67 19.21 13.77
C LYS A 225 6.51 20.05 14.29
N THR A 226 5.71 20.59 13.38
CA THR A 226 4.70 21.61 13.70
C THR A 226 3.34 21.02 14.00
N LYS A 227 2.98 19.94 13.32
CA LYS A 227 1.69 19.26 13.45
C LYS A 227 1.81 17.73 13.38
N PRO A 228 2.44 17.08 14.39
CA PRO A 228 2.63 15.63 14.44
C PRO A 228 1.34 14.81 14.21
N ALA A 229 0.19 15.30 14.70
CA ALA A 229 -1.11 14.65 14.54
C ALA A 229 -1.62 14.65 13.08
N GLU A 230 -1.26 15.65 12.27
CA GLU A 230 -1.51 15.65 10.82
C GLU A 230 -0.44 14.82 10.10
N ALA A 231 0.80 14.83 10.57
CA ALA A 231 1.91 14.08 9.95
C ALA A 231 1.66 12.56 9.90
N VAL A 232 1.08 11.96 10.95
CA VAL A 232 0.72 10.53 10.96
C VAL A 232 -0.46 10.18 10.06
N ARG A 233 -1.16 11.18 9.52
CA ARG A 233 -2.26 11.03 8.56
C ARG A 233 -1.86 11.47 7.15
N ASN A 234 -0.72 12.15 7.00
CA ASN A 234 -0.27 12.62 5.72
C ASN A 234 0.20 11.47 4.84
N THR A 235 -0.47 11.26 3.70
CA THR A 235 -0.17 10.15 2.78
C THR A 235 1.28 10.18 2.32
N HIS A 236 1.85 11.37 2.06
CA HIS A 236 3.25 11.51 1.67
C HIS A 236 4.22 11.24 2.83
N SER A 237 3.94 11.68 4.06
CA SER A 237 4.74 11.31 5.24
C SER A 237 4.75 9.79 5.45
N LEU A 238 3.60 9.14 5.29
CA LEU A 238 3.48 7.68 5.35
C LEU A 238 4.27 6.99 4.23
N GLN A 239 4.26 7.53 3.01
CA GLN A 239 5.08 6.98 1.93
C GLN A 239 6.59 7.15 2.18
N TYR A 240 7.01 8.35 2.60
CA TYR A 240 8.40 8.65 2.90
C TYR A 240 8.94 7.75 4.01
N PHE A 241 8.18 7.60 5.10
CA PHE A 241 8.57 6.70 6.18
C PHE A 241 8.75 5.27 5.69
N ALA A 242 7.76 4.71 4.97
CA ALA A 242 7.82 3.33 4.48
C ALA A 242 9.00 3.09 3.52
N LEU A 243 9.31 4.06 2.66
CA LEU A 243 10.49 4.05 1.81
C LEU A 243 11.79 4.06 2.62
N ASP A 244 11.92 5.00 3.56
CA ASP A 244 13.16 5.28 4.26
C ASP A 244 13.54 4.14 5.22
N VAL A 245 12.56 3.58 5.94
CA VAL A 245 12.85 2.43 6.81
C VAL A 245 13.16 1.16 6.03
N TYR A 246 12.50 0.92 4.88
CA TYR A 246 12.84 -0.22 4.04
C TYR A 246 14.21 -0.04 3.39
N ALA A 247 14.53 1.19 2.95
CA ALA A 247 15.86 1.52 2.45
C ALA A 247 16.93 1.26 3.50
N TYR A 248 16.73 1.75 4.72
CA TYR A 248 17.71 1.67 5.81
C TYR A 248 17.86 0.28 6.41
N ASP A 249 16.77 -0.46 6.61
CA ASP A 249 16.84 -1.77 7.29
C ASP A 249 17.12 -2.93 6.32
N ILE A 250 16.63 -2.82 5.07
CA ILE A 250 16.60 -3.95 4.12
C ILE A 250 17.45 -3.69 2.88
N ALA A 251 17.20 -2.60 2.15
CA ALA A 251 17.83 -2.41 0.83
C ALA A 251 19.32 -2.04 0.94
N LEU A 252 19.67 -1.17 1.88
CA LEU A 252 21.05 -0.79 2.19
C LEU A 252 21.23 -0.72 3.73
N PRO A 253 21.39 -1.88 4.39
CA PRO A 253 21.35 -2.00 5.85
C PRO A 253 22.29 -1.03 6.59
N GLY A 254 21.72 -0.19 7.46
CA GLY A 254 22.47 0.75 8.31
C GLY A 254 22.86 2.07 7.65
N GLU A 255 22.64 2.22 6.34
CA GLU A 255 22.98 3.42 5.57
C GLU A 255 21.74 4.04 4.90
N GLY A 256 20.93 3.22 4.24
CA GLY A 256 19.77 3.66 3.46
C GLY A 256 20.13 4.59 2.30
N CYS A 257 19.13 5.20 1.68
CA CYS A 257 19.33 6.21 0.65
C CYS A 257 18.44 7.42 0.87
N THR A 258 18.30 7.86 2.13
CA THR A 258 17.54 9.07 2.47
C THR A 258 17.99 10.26 1.63
N GLY A 259 19.31 10.40 1.42
CA GLY A 259 19.89 11.50 0.67
C GLY A 259 19.93 12.81 1.45
N LYS A 260 20.49 13.84 0.83
CA LYS A 260 20.46 15.22 1.34
C LYS A 260 19.64 16.06 0.39
N LEU A 261 18.65 16.78 0.90
CA LEU A 261 17.83 17.67 0.10
C LEU A 261 18.71 18.71 -0.60
N LYS A 262 18.65 18.74 -1.93
CA LYS A 262 19.36 19.74 -2.73
C LYS A 262 18.60 21.06 -2.62
N ALA A 263 19.33 22.17 -2.45
CA ALA A 263 18.71 23.49 -2.53
C ALA A 263 18.04 23.63 -3.90
N GLN A 264 16.74 23.91 -3.94
CA GLN A 264 16.08 24.27 -5.19
C GLN A 264 16.71 25.57 -5.69
N SER A 265 17.47 25.49 -6.78
CA SER A 265 17.76 26.66 -7.60
C SER A 265 16.42 27.11 -8.16
N SER A 266 15.89 28.23 -7.68
CA SER A 266 14.75 28.91 -8.27
C SER A 266 14.94 29.01 -9.79
N ALA A 267 14.16 28.22 -10.54
CA ALA A 267 14.14 28.29 -11.99
C ALA A 267 13.81 29.73 -12.39
N GLY A 268 14.65 30.29 -13.27
CA GLY A 268 14.80 31.72 -13.43
C GLY A 268 13.50 32.48 -13.68
N ALA A 269 13.37 33.60 -12.97
CA ALA A 269 12.62 34.74 -13.50
C ALA A 269 13.08 35.00 -14.95
N PRO A 270 12.16 35.32 -15.89
CA PRO A 270 12.54 35.66 -17.25
C PRO A 270 13.58 36.77 -17.19
N ALA A 271 14.74 36.52 -17.78
CA ALA A 271 15.78 37.53 -17.93
C ALA A 271 15.15 38.76 -18.61
N ALA A 272 15.17 39.89 -17.90
CA ALA A 272 14.85 41.18 -18.50
C ALA A 272 15.69 41.34 -19.78
N PRO A 273 15.11 41.85 -20.88
CA PRO A 273 15.85 42.01 -22.12
C PRO A 273 17.08 42.89 -21.89
N ALA A 274 18.24 42.40 -22.32
CA ALA A 274 19.50 43.09 -22.18
C ALA A 274 19.44 44.48 -22.85
N PRO A 275 19.84 45.56 -22.17
CA PRO A 275 19.90 46.87 -22.79
C PRO A 275 21.07 46.88 -23.78
N THR A 276 20.77 47.21 -25.04
CA THR A 276 21.75 47.53 -26.08
C THR A 276 22.65 48.69 -25.62
N SER A 277 23.96 48.45 -25.69
CA SER A 277 25.01 49.44 -25.41
C SER A 277 24.84 50.71 -26.25
N ALA A 278 24.58 51.82 -25.59
CA ALA A 278 24.86 53.16 -26.11
C ALA A 278 25.62 53.97 -25.06
N ALA A 279 26.51 54.80 -25.57
CA ALA A 279 27.60 55.54 -24.94
C ALA A 279 27.37 56.18 -23.56
N ALA A 280 28.49 56.29 -22.84
CA ALA A 280 28.67 56.90 -21.54
C ALA A 280 28.18 58.35 -21.43
N THR A 281 27.57 58.71 -20.29
CA THR A 281 27.81 59.99 -19.62
C THR A 281 27.49 59.88 -18.12
N SER A 282 28.34 60.51 -17.31
CA SER A 282 28.34 60.61 -15.85
C SER A 282 27.08 61.26 -15.25
N THR A 283 26.59 60.75 -14.10
CA THR A 283 26.23 61.57 -12.92
C THR A 283 25.83 60.74 -11.67
N LYS A 284 26.03 61.40 -10.52
CA LYS A 284 25.92 61.05 -9.09
C LYS A 284 24.86 60.05 -8.57
N ALA A 285 25.24 59.53 -7.39
CA ALA A 285 24.56 58.67 -6.43
C ALA A 285 23.09 59.01 -6.06
N GLY A 286 22.31 57.95 -5.85
CA GLY A 286 21.03 57.94 -5.14
C GLY A 286 20.88 56.63 -4.36
N ALA A 287 20.36 56.72 -3.14
CA ALA A 287 20.43 55.72 -2.08
C ALA A 287 19.68 54.40 -2.34
N ALA A 288 20.18 53.33 -1.71
CA ALA A 288 19.54 52.03 -1.63
C ALA A 288 18.18 52.09 -0.91
N THR A 289 17.15 51.49 -1.51
CA THR A 289 15.93 51.08 -0.81
C THR A 289 15.82 49.57 -0.93
N GLN A 290 15.97 48.86 0.20
CA GLN A 290 15.72 47.44 0.29
C GLN A 290 14.20 47.21 0.35
N THR A 291 13.64 46.56 -0.67
CA THR A 291 12.37 45.84 -0.54
C THR A 291 12.68 44.36 -0.65
N SER A 292 12.85 43.72 0.50
CA SER A 292 12.87 42.27 0.65
C SER A 292 11.45 41.78 0.87
N ALA A 293 10.79 41.36 -0.21
CA ALA A 293 9.75 40.35 -0.17
C ALA A 293 10.07 39.36 -1.29
N ALA A 294 10.32 38.10 -0.91
CA ALA A 294 10.42 37.01 -1.86
C ALA A 294 9.07 36.87 -2.60
N PRO A 295 9.05 36.49 -3.88
CA PRO A 295 7.79 36.20 -4.58
C PRO A 295 7.10 35.05 -3.88
N ALA A 296 5.81 35.21 -3.61
CA ALA A 296 5.05 34.19 -2.92
C ALA A 296 4.81 32.99 -3.85
N GLU A 297 5.24 31.80 -3.47
CA GLU A 297 5.06 30.57 -4.26
C GLU A 297 3.70 29.96 -3.92
N CYS A 298 2.83 29.80 -4.92
CA CYS A 298 1.49 29.26 -4.74
C CYS A 298 1.32 27.89 -5.41
N HIS A 299 0.70 26.93 -4.73
CA HIS A 299 0.23 25.68 -5.35
C HIS A 299 -1.20 25.33 -4.91
N THR A 300 -1.89 24.55 -5.76
CA THR A 300 -3.30 24.20 -5.60
C THR A 300 -3.43 22.72 -5.27
N HIS A 301 -4.11 22.43 -4.17
CA HIS A 301 -4.45 21.08 -3.73
C HIS A 301 -5.62 20.51 -4.55
N SER A 302 -5.83 19.20 -4.47
CA SER A 302 -6.91 18.49 -5.19
C SER A 302 -8.32 18.92 -4.74
N ASP A 303 -8.45 19.52 -3.56
CA ASP A 303 -9.68 20.13 -3.04
C ASP A 303 -9.89 21.60 -3.50
N GLY A 304 -8.97 22.12 -4.31
CA GLY A 304 -9.00 23.48 -4.83
C GLY A 304 -8.45 24.54 -3.87
N VAL A 305 -7.94 24.17 -2.69
CA VAL A 305 -7.30 25.11 -1.76
C VAL A 305 -5.96 25.55 -2.33
N VAL A 306 -5.77 26.87 -2.41
CA VAL A 306 -4.51 27.48 -2.85
C VAL A 306 -3.72 27.92 -1.63
N HIS A 307 -2.53 27.36 -1.46
CA HIS A 307 -1.56 27.82 -0.48
C HIS A 307 -0.52 28.68 -1.18
N CYS A 308 -0.29 29.89 -0.66
CA CYS A 308 0.73 30.84 -1.12
C CYS A 308 1.68 31.19 0.03
N VAL A 309 2.99 31.04 -0.16
CA VAL A 309 4.04 31.40 0.82
C VAL A 309 4.85 32.57 0.36
#